data_AF-G2EH50-F1
#
_entry.id   AF-G2EH50-F1
#
_cell.length_a   1.000
_cell.length_b   1.000
_cell.length_c   1.000
_cell.angle_alpha   90.00
_cell.angle_beta   90.00
_cell.angle_gamma   90.00
#
_symmetry.space_group_name_H-M   'P 1'
#
loop_
_entity.id
_entity.type
_entity.pdbx_description
1 polymer ?
#
loop_
_entity_poly.entity_id
_entity_poly.type
_entity_poly.pdbx_seq_one_letter_code
_entity_poly.pdbx_strand_id
1 'polypeptide(L)'
;MKITTKRIQTISMDLRVEGENNEQIVLQTNISNDTLFIGSAYQPMFIKPDDKLAAHKKISIELTLEIPENLNVLISSDIASVFANGSYKFLTAELLNGHFLAKKFQGNLQVDTLHGNISLETLAGLLDVHTKNGTIEKANIPLGRNQITLNSINGNISVKRTR
;
A
#
# COMPACT_ATOMS: atom_id res chain seq x y z
N MET A 1 4.34 -4.45 -0.96
CA MET A 1 4.82 -3.09 -1.31
C MET A 1 5.23 -2.34 -0.05
N LYS A 2 6.41 -1.72 -0.03
CA LYS A 2 6.88 -0.83 1.03
C LYS A 2 6.98 0.58 0.47
N ILE A 3 6.44 1.57 1.17
CA ILE A 3 6.52 2.98 0.78
C ILE A 3 6.93 3.82 1.99
N THR A 4 7.99 4.60 1.82
CA THR A 4 8.52 5.48 2.87
C THR A 4 8.73 6.88 2.33
N THR A 5 8.34 7.90 3.09
CA THR A 5 8.62 9.29 2.72
C THR A 5 9.92 9.78 3.37
N LYS A 6 10.67 10.63 2.67
CA LYS A 6 11.82 11.37 3.21
C LYS A 6 11.85 12.81 2.69
N ARG A 7 12.64 13.67 3.32
CA ARG A 7 12.98 15.00 2.81
C ARG A 7 13.97 14.91 1.64
N ILE A 8 13.50 14.38 0.53
CA ILE A 8 14.23 14.18 -0.72
C ILE A 8 13.46 14.84 -1.87
N GLN A 9 14.12 15.05 -2.99
CA GLN A 9 13.51 15.65 -4.20
C GLN A 9 13.29 14.63 -5.32
N THR A 10 13.80 13.41 -5.15
CA THR A 10 13.74 12.33 -6.13
C THR A 10 12.96 11.16 -5.58
N ILE A 11 12.30 10.41 -6.46
CA ILE A 11 11.66 9.15 -6.13
C ILE A 11 12.64 8.02 -6.44
N SER A 12 12.89 7.13 -5.48
CA SER A 12 13.68 5.92 -5.64
C SER A 12 12.78 4.69 -5.59
N MET A 13 13.04 3.72 -6.46
CA MET A 13 12.20 2.53 -6.64
C MET A 13 13.08 1.30 -6.82
N ASP A 14 12.82 0.26 -6.03
CA ASP A 14 13.46 -1.05 -6.12
C ASP A 14 12.39 -2.12 -6.30
N LEU A 15 12.49 -2.92 -7.36
CA LEU A 15 11.59 -4.04 -7.64
C LEU A 15 12.36 -5.35 -7.47
N ARG A 16 11.89 -6.19 -6.56
CA ARG A 16 12.41 -7.55 -6.38
C ARG A 16 11.33 -8.55 -6.79
N VAL A 17 11.71 -9.47 -7.67
CA VAL A 17 10.82 -10.51 -8.15
C VAL A 17 11.47 -11.86 -7.93
N GLU A 18 10.77 -12.75 -7.24
CA GLU A 18 11.18 -14.13 -7.00
C GLU A 18 10.15 -15.08 -7.58
N GLY A 19 10.58 -16.26 -8.02
CA GLY A 19 9.73 -17.28 -8.62
C GLY A 19 10.07 -17.55 -10.08
N GLU A 20 9.25 -18.36 -10.73
CA GLU A 20 9.50 -18.76 -12.12
C GLU A 20 9.19 -17.63 -13.11
N ASN A 21 10.05 -17.46 -14.11
CA ASN A 21 9.97 -16.38 -15.10
C ASN A 21 10.04 -14.98 -14.45
N ASN A 22 10.72 -14.87 -13.30
CA ASN A 22 10.83 -13.59 -12.59
C ASN A 22 11.53 -12.52 -13.42
N GLU A 23 12.45 -12.93 -14.29
CA GLU A 23 13.19 -12.07 -15.21
C GLU A 23 12.30 -11.43 -16.29
N GLN A 24 11.08 -11.95 -16.45
CA GLN A 24 10.09 -11.46 -17.41
C GLN A 24 9.18 -10.39 -16.81
N ILE A 25 9.26 -10.11 -15.51
CA ILE A 25 8.46 -9.07 -14.86
C ILE A 25 9.28 -7.79 -14.79
N VAL A 26 8.70 -6.70 -15.30
CA VAL A 26 9.32 -5.38 -15.34
C VAL A 26 8.47 -4.35 -14.61
N LEU A 27 9.14 -3.33 -14.09
CA LEU A 27 8.49 -2.12 -13.60
C LEU A 27 8.18 -1.22 -14.80
N GLN A 28 6.90 -0.93 -15.02
CA GLN A 28 6.45 0.03 -16.01
C GLN A 28 6.16 1.36 -15.31
N THR A 29 6.75 2.43 -15.82
CA THR A 29 6.55 3.78 -15.32
C THR A 29 6.09 4.70 -16.44
N ASN A 30 5.18 5.61 -16.13
CA ASN A 30 4.73 6.64 -17.05
C ASN A 30 4.53 7.95 -16.28
N ILE A 31 4.99 9.07 -16.84
CA ILE A 31 4.72 10.39 -16.28
C ILE A 31 3.75 11.09 -17.22
N SER A 32 2.61 11.49 -16.67
CA SER A 32 1.60 12.27 -17.38
C SER A 32 0.95 13.25 -16.42
N ASN A 33 0.83 14.52 -16.83
CA ASN A 33 0.21 15.59 -16.04
C ASN A 33 0.71 15.64 -14.58
N ASP A 34 2.03 15.71 -14.39
CA ASP A 34 2.71 15.72 -13.07
C ASP A 34 2.40 14.52 -12.17
N THR A 35 1.87 13.44 -12.74
CA THR A 35 1.57 12.19 -12.03
C THR A 35 2.50 11.09 -12.54
N LEU A 36 3.23 10.45 -11.62
CA LEU A 36 4.01 9.25 -11.89
C LEU A 36 3.15 8.01 -11.66
N PHE A 37 2.83 7.30 -12.73
CA PHE A 37 2.19 6.00 -12.71
C PHE A 37 3.25 4.90 -12.63
N ILE A 38 3.03 3.92 -11.75
CA ILE A 38 3.94 2.80 -11.50
C ILE A 38 3.11 1.53 -11.49
N GLY A 39 3.52 0.52 -12.26
CA GLY A 39 2.91 -0.81 -12.26
C GLY A 39 3.95 -1.90 -12.54
N SER A 40 3.67 -3.12 -12.12
CA SER A 40 4.46 -4.29 -12.53
C SER A 40 3.69 -5.12 -13.54
N ALA A 41 4.33 -5.48 -14.64
CA ALA A 41 3.72 -6.28 -15.70
C ALA A 41 4.76 -7.24 -16.31
N TYR A 42 4.27 -8.30 -16.95
CA TYR A 42 5.14 -9.11 -17.81
C TYR A 42 5.63 -8.26 -18.99
N GLN A 43 6.84 -8.55 -19.46
CA GLN A 43 7.37 -7.98 -20.69
C GLN A 43 6.40 -8.28 -21.84
N PRO A 44 6.11 -7.30 -22.73
CA PRO A 44 5.12 -7.47 -23.79
C PRO A 44 5.35 -8.69 -24.70
N MET A 45 6.59 -9.16 -24.83
CA MET A 45 6.97 -10.28 -25.70
C MET A 45 6.98 -11.64 -24.97
N PHE A 46 6.68 -11.68 -23.67
CA PHE A 46 6.65 -12.92 -22.92
C PHE A 46 5.34 -13.68 -23.17
N ILE A 47 5.44 -14.84 -23.81
CA ILE A 47 4.34 -15.78 -23.94
C ILE A 47 4.47 -16.77 -22.79
N LYS A 48 3.55 -16.70 -21.82
CA LYS A 48 3.52 -17.64 -20.71
C LYS A 48 3.36 -19.06 -21.25
N PRO A 49 4.27 -20.01 -20.92
CA PRO A 49 4.12 -21.40 -21.34
C PRO A 49 2.79 -21.97 -20.82
N ASP A 50 2.00 -22.58 -21.72
CA ASP A 50 0.72 -23.20 -21.39
C ASP A 50 0.95 -24.55 -20.70
N ASP A 51 1.34 -24.49 -19.43
CA ASP A 51 1.58 -25.67 -18.60
C ASP A 51 0.40 -25.86 -17.63
N LYS A 52 -0.46 -26.83 -17.93
CA LYS A 52 -1.65 -27.15 -17.11
C LYS A 52 -1.30 -27.73 -15.73
N LEU A 53 -0.02 -28.00 -15.46
CA LEU A 53 0.51 -28.38 -14.14
C LEU A 53 1.15 -27.19 -13.38
N ALA A 54 1.25 -26.01 -14.00
CA ALA A 54 1.88 -24.81 -13.45
C ALA A 54 0.98 -23.94 -12.54
N ALA A 55 -0.25 -24.37 -12.25
CA ALA A 55 -1.26 -23.58 -11.54
C ALA A 55 -0.83 -23.09 -10.13
N HIS A 56 0.31 -23.53 -9.59
CA HIS A 56 0.88 -23.11 -8.31
C HIS A 56 2.31 -22.55 -8.38
N LYS A 57 2.82 -22.16 -9.56
CA LYS A 57 4.11 -21.47 -9.66
C LYS A 57 3.96 -20.04 -9.11
N LYS A 58 4.30 -19.88 -7.82
CA LYS A 58 4.13 -18.64 -7.07
C LYS A 58 5.23 -17.65 -7.45
N ILE A 59 4.82 -16.50 -7.98
CA ILE A 59 5.69 -15.34 -8.12
C ILE A 59 5.46 -14.46 -6.90
N SER A 60 6.55 -13.98 -6.31
CA SER A 60 6.56 -12.99 -5.25
C SER A 60 7.12 -11.69 -5.79
N ILE A 61 6.40 -10.58 -5.57
CA ILE A 61 6.81 -9.25 -6.01
C ILE A 61 6.91 -8.34 -4.79
N GLU A 62 8.08 -7.75 -4.58
CA GLU A 62 8.33 -6.73 -3.58
C GLU A 62 8.78 -5.43 -4.25
N LEU A 63 7.87 -4.45 -4.30
CA LEU A 63 8.18 -3.06 -4.66
C LEU A 63 8.50 -2.25 -3.40
N THR A 64 9.67 -1.61 -3.37
CA THR A 64 10.09 -0.65 -2.35
C THR A 64 10.20 0.74 -2.96
N LEU A 65 9.48 1.71 -2.40
CA LEU A 65 9.48 3.11 -2.82
C LEU A 65 10.01 4.01 -1.70
N GLU A 66 10.92 4.91 -2.05
CA GLU A 66 11.25 6.09 -1.26
C GLU A 66 10.81 7.34 -2.01
N ILE A 67 9.91 8.13 -1.43
CA ILE A 67 9.30 9.30 -2.07
C ILE A 67 9.53 10.59 -1.25
N PRO A 68 9.45 11.77 -1.87
CA PRO A 68 9.34 13.04 -1.16
C PRO A 68 8.16 13.06 -0.17
N GLU A 69 8.33 13.75 0.95
CA GLU A 69 7.23 14.08 1.87
C GLU A 69 6.15 14.95 1.18
N ASN A 70 4.92 14.90 1.70
CA ASN A 70 3.79 15.75 1.28
C ASN A 70 3.30 15.53 -0.15
N LEU A 71 3.44 14.31 -0.68
CA LEU A 71 2.81 13.91 -1.93
C LEU A 71 1.40 13.33 -1.73
N ASN A 72 0.58 13.40 -2.78
CA ASN A 72 -0.63 12.62 -2.91
C ASN A 72 -0.26 11.26 -3.51
N VAL A 73 -0.72 10.18 -2.89
CA VAL A 73 -0.38 8.81 -3.29
C VAL A 73 -1.67 8.00 -3.36
N LEU A 74 -1.88 7.33 -4.50
CA LEU A 74 -2.94 6.35 -4.69
C LEU A 74 -2.31 4.99 -4.94
N ILE A 75 -2.75 3.99 -4.17
CA ILE A 75 -2.34 2.59 -4.31
C ILE A 75 -3.60 1.77 -4.51
N SER A 76 -3.67 1.03 -5.62
CA SER A 76 -4.75 0.10 -5.90
C SER A 76 -4.15 -1.26 -6.26
N SER A 77 -4.66 -2.33 -5.65
CA SER A 77 -4.14 -3.68 -5.91
C SER A 77 -5.12 -4.78 -5.54
N ASP A 78 -5.21 -5.79 -6.42
CA ASP A 78 -6.00 -6.99 -6.16
C ASP A 78 -5.34 -7.91 -5.12
N ILE A 79 -4.01 -8.05 -5.16
CA ILE A 79 -3.25 -8.92 -4.27
C ILE A 79 -1.94 -8.21 -3.86
N ALA A 80 -1.99 -7.40 -2.81
CA ALA A 80 -0.79 -6.82 -2.22
C ALA A 80 -1.02 -6.36 -0.79
N SER A 81 0.00 -6.54 0.05
CA SER A 81 0.07 -5.84 1.33
C SER A 81 0.93 -4.58 1.19
N VAL A 82 0.48 -3.49 1.81
CA VAL A 82 1.11 -2.16 1.79
C VAL A 82 1.68 -1.85 3.16
N PHE A 83 2.96 -1.50 3.21
CA PHE A 83 3.66 -1.04 4.39
C PHE A 83 4.06 0.41 4.20
N ALA A 84 3.32 1.34 4.79
CA ALA A 84 3.53 2.78 4.67
C ALA A 84 4.27 3.36 5.89
N ASN A 85 5.19 4.28 5.65
CA ASN A 85 5.91 5.00 6.70
C ASN A 85 6.12 6.46 6.34
N GLY A 86 5.91 7.37 7.29
CA GLY A 86 6.24 8.79 7.18
C GLY A 86 5.05 9.72 6.90
N SER A 87 5.33 10.85 6.24
CA SER A 87 4.44 12.00 6.06
C SER A 87 3.96 12.16 4.61
N TYR A 88 2.65 12.11 4.44
CA TYR A 88 1.94 12.21 3.18
C TYR A 88 1.05 13.44 3.20
N LYS A 89 0.73 14.00 2.03
CA LYS A 89 -0.35 14.99 1.95
C LYS A 89 -1.69 14.28 2.01
N PHE A 90 -1.84 13.24 1.17
CA PHE A 90 -2.95 12.30 1.22
C PHE A 90 -2.49 10.94 0.70
N LEU A 91 -2.83 9.87 1.41
CA LEU A 91 -2.61 8.50 0.97
C LEU A 91 -3.97 7.79 0.85
N THR A 92 -4.25 7.25 -0.33
CA THR A 92 -5.39 6.37 -0.59
C THR A 92 -4.88 4.97 -0.90
N ALA A 93 -5.42 3.95 -0.22
CA ALA A 93 -5.09 2.56 -0.48
C ALA A 93 -6.35 1.71 -0.64
N GLU A 94 -6.53 1.10 -1.80
CA GLU A 94 -7.64 0.22 -2.16
C GLU A 94 -7.10 -1.20 -2.38
N LEU A 95 -7.39 -2.13 -1.47
CA LEU A 95 -6.83 -3.48 -1.50
C LEU A 95 -7.93 -4.54 -1.49
N LEU A 96 -7.98 -5.37 -2.54
CA LEU A 96 -8.92 -6.48 -2.57
C LEU A 96 -8.47 -7.59 -1.61
N ASN A 97 -7.23 -8.05 -1.74
CA ASN A 97 -6.61 -9.05 -0.87
C ASN A 97 -5.25 -8.57 -0.39
N GLY A 98 -5.14 -8.25 0.89
CA GLY A 98 -3.87 -7.87 1.50
C GLY A 98 -4.01 -6.85 2.62
N HIS A 99 -2.95 -6.77 3.42
CA HIS A 99 -2.94 -5.98 4.64
C HIS A 99 -2.44 -4.57 4.39
N PHE A 100 -3.03 -3.60 5.09
CA PHE A 100 -2.47 -2.26 5.17
C PHE A 100 -1.82 -2.07 6.54
N LEU A 101 -0.54 -1.71 6.57
CA LEU A 101 0.20 -1.42 7.78
C LEU A 101 0.89 -0.06 7.63
N ALA A 102 0.55 0.91 8.49
CA ALA A 102 1.19 2.22 8.50
C ALA A 102 1.84 2.50 9.85
N LYS A 103 3.12 2.89 9.84
CA LYS A 103 3.89 3.28 11.03
C LYS A 103 4.36 4.72 10.95
N LYS A 104 4.40 5.42 12.09
CA LYS A 104 4.79 6.84 12.18
C LYS A 104 4.03 7.70 11.16
N PHE A 105 2.76 7.37 10.92
CA PHE A 105 1.99 7.95 9.84
C PHE A 105 1.53 9.38 10.17
N GLN A 106 1.75 10.28 9.22
CA GLN A 106 1.29 11.67 9.25
C GLN A 106 0.68 12.03 7.89
N GLY A 107 -0.42 12.78 7.89
CA GLY A 107 -1.14 13.14 6.67
C GLY A 107 -2.60 12.69 6.71
N ASN A 108 -3.35 13.03 5.66
CA ASN A 108 -4.68 12.48 5.46
C ASN A 108 -4.57 11.02 4.95
N LEU A 109 -5.55 10.19 5.28
CA LEU A 109 -5.54 8.77 4.94
C LEU A 109 -6.94 8.26 4.61
N GLN A 110 -7.05 7.51 3.52
CA GLN A 110 -8.19 6.66 3.22
C GLN A 110 -7.70 5.25 2.90
N VAL A 111 -8.22 4.25 3.60
CA VAL A 111 -7.89 2.85 3.37
C VAL A 111 -9.17 2.04 3.25
N ASP A 112 -9.32 1.34 2.14
CA ASP A 112 -10.45 0.47 1.86
C ASP A 112 -9.93 -0.94 1.55
N THR A 113 -10.40 -1.93 2.31
CA THR A 113 -9.98 -3.34 2.15
C THR A 113 -11.18 -4.30 2.06
N LEU A 114 -11.13 -5.27 1.13
CA LEU A 114 -12.13 -6.35 1.11
C LEU A 114 -11.71 -7.52 2.02
N HIS A 115 -10.50 -8.03 1.83
CA HIS A 115 -9.90 -9.12 2.61
C HIS A 115 -8.51 -8.70 3.13
N GLY A 116 -8.47 -8.10 4.30
CA GLY A 116 -7.20 -7.64 4.87
C GLY A 116 -7.36 -6.82 6.12
N ASN A 117 -6.51 -7.10 7.11
CA ASN A 117 -6.39 -6.26 8.30
C ASN A 117 -5.77 -4.90 7.99
N ILE A 118 -6.19 -3.88 8.73
CA ILE A 118 -5.65 -2.53 8.71
C ILE A 118 -5.00 -2.27 10.07
N SER A 119 -3.74 -1.82 10.07
CA SER A 119 -3.05 -1.39 11.29
C SER A 119 -2.42 -0.02 11.07
N LEU A 120 -2.78 0.94 11.93
CA LEU A 120 -2.32 2.32 11.84
C LEU A 120 -1.65 2.75 13.15
N GLU A 121 -0.42 3.25 13.05
CA GLU A 121 0.23 4.00 14.11
C GLU A 121 0.34 5.48 13.71
N THR A 122 -0.34 6.37 14.44
CA THR A 122 -0.32 7.83 14.20
C THR A 122 -0.25 8.62 15.51
N LEU A 123 0.15 9.89 15.43
CA LEU A 123 0.26 10.78 16.60
C LEU A 123 -1.08 11.41 17.01
N ALA A 124 -1.87 11.83 16.02
CA ALA A 124 -3.14 12.52 16.18
C ALA A 124 -3.96 12.48 14.87
N GLY A 125 -5.28 12.59 14.95
CA GLY A 125 -6.14 12.65 13.76
C GLY A 125 -7.63 12.58 14.08
N LEU A 126 -8.45 12.98 13.11
CA LEU A 126 -9.89 12.77 13.13
C LEU A 126 -10.17 11.39 12.50
N LEU A 127 -10.49 10.41 13.34
CA LEU A 127 -10.59 9.01 12.95
C LEU A 127 -12.04 8.60 12.69
N ASP A 128 -12.28 8.11 11.48
CA ASP A 128 -13.48 7.42 11.05
C ASP A 128 -13.13 5.96 10.70
N VAL A 129 -13.70 4.98 11.41
CA VAL A 129 -13.21 3.59 11.36
C VAL A 129 -14.37 2.61 11.37
N HIS A 130 -14.44 1.78 10.33
CA HIS A 130 -15.52 0.83 10.12
C HIS A 130 -15.01 -0.54 9.64
N THR A 131 -15.54 -1.61 10.22
CA THR A 131 -15.39 -2.97 9.66
C THR A 131 -16.72 -3.70 9.70
N LYS A 132 -17.00 -4.52 8.67
CA LYS A 132 -18.25 -5.29 8.60
C LYS A 132 -18.20 -6.60 9.39
N ASN A 133 -17.17 -7.41 9.15
CA ASN A 133 -17.03 -8.76 9.72
C ASN A 133 -15.81 -8.93 10.64
N GLY A 134 -15.03 -7.86 10.87
CA GLY A 134 -13.86 -7.88 11.75
C GLY A 134 -14.09 -7.20 13.10
N THR A 135 -13.01 -7.03 13.85
CA THR A 135 -12.98 -6.28 15.11
C THR A 135 -12.22 -4.96 14.99
N ILE A 136 -12.53 -4.01 15.88
CA ILE A 136 -11.85 -2.71 15.96
C ILE A 136 -11.16 -2.59 17.32
N GLU A 137 -9.85 -2.40 17.31
CA GLU A 137 -9.03 -2.08 18.49
C GLU A 137 -8.46 -0.68 18.34
N LYS A 138 -8.96 0.29 19.11
CA LYS A 138 -8.56 1.70 18.98
C LYS A 138 -8.01 2.23 20.31
N ALA A 139 -6.76 2.66 20.31
CA ALA A 139 -6.16 3.41 21.41
C ALA A 139 -6.72 4.85 21.48
N ASN A 140 -6.51 5.54 22.60
CA ASN A 140 -6.83 6.95 22.70
C ASN A 140 -5.89 7.80 21.82
N ILE A 141 -6.38 8.22 20.66
CA ILE A 141 -5.66 9.08 19.72
C ILE A 141 -6.13 10.53 19.92
N PRO A 142 -5.21 11.48 20.20
CA PRO A 142 -5.56 12.89 20.28
C PRO A 142 -6.20 13.41 18.99
N LEU A 143 -7.11 14.38 19.14
CA LEU A 143 -7.67 15.10 18.00
C LEU A 143 -6.56 15.83 17.23
N GLY A 144 -6.64 15.76 15.91
CA GLY A 144 -5.72 16.40 14.98
C GLY A 144 -6.46 16.92 13.76
N ARG A 145 -5.75 17.63 12.87
CA ARG A 145 -6.35 18.22 11.66
C ARG A 145 -6.53 17.23 10.52
N ASN A 146 -5.77 16.14 10.52
CA ASN A 146 -5.77 15.17 9.44
C ASN A 146 -7.01 14.28 9.53
N GLN A 147 -7.68 14.07 8.40
CA GLN A 147 -8.78 13.13 8.27
C GLN A 147 -8.24 11.74 7.97
N ILE A 148 -8.71 10.75 8.73
CA ILE A 148 -8.27 9.36 8.62
C ILE A 148 -9.51 8.48 8.58
N THR A 149 -9.76 7.87 7.42
CA THR A 149 -10.86 6.94 7.19
C THR A 149 -10.31 5.54 6.92
N LEU A 150 -10.74 4.56 7.71
CA LEU A 150 -10.31 3.17 7.60
C LEU A 150 -11.53 2.25 7.48
N ASN A 151 -11.68 1.57 6.35
CA ASN A 151 -12.79 0.67 6.09
C ASN A 151 -12.30 -0.74 5.74
N SER A 152 -12.95 -1.75 6.32
CA SER A 152 -12.74 -3.15 5.94
C SER A 152 -14.04 -3.92 5.84
N ILE A 153 -14.11 -4.92 4.96
CA ILE A 153 -15.25 -5.87 4.95
C ILE A 153 -14.91 -7.09 5.80
N ASN A 154 -13.78 -7.77 5.54
CA ASN A 154 -13.41 -9.03 6.20
C ASN A 154 -12.05 -8.94 6.94
N GLY A 155 -11.74 -7.79 7.54
CA GLY A 155 -10.49 -7.58 8.26
C GLY A 155 -10.68 -6.83 9.57
N ASN A 156 -9.75 -7.07 10.49
CA ASN A 156 -9.66 -6.34 11.76
C ASN A 156 -8.95 -5.01 11.54
N ILE A 157 -9.31 -4.01 12.34
CA ILE A 157 -8.69 -2.69 12.31
C ILE A 157 -8.06 -2.40 13.68
N SER A 158 -6.75 -2.14 13.71
CA SER A 158 -6.03 -1.71 14.91
C SER A 158 -5.48 -0.30 14.72
N VAL A 159 -5.76 0.59 15.66
CA VAL A 159 -5.23 1.96 15.67
C VAL A 159 -4.49 2.20 16.97
N LYS A 160 -3.19 2.51 16.87
CA LYS A 160 -2.29 2.74 18.00
C LYS A 160 -1.70 4.14 17.92
N ARG A 161 -1.37 4.68 19.09
CA ARG A 161 -0.66 5.95 19.17
C ARG A 161 0.83 5.70 18.93
N THR A 162 1.42 6.44 18.00
CA THR A 162 2.87 6.48 17.85
C THR A 162 3.47 7.07 19.13
N ARG A 163 4.51 6.42 19.69
CA ARG A 163 5.26 6.92 20.85
C ARG A 163 6.29 7.96 20.45
#